data_AF-A0A6B3CTX6-F1
#
_entry.id   AF-A0A6B3CTX6-F1
#
_cell.length_a   1.000
_cell.length_b   1.000
_cell.length_c   1.000
_cell.angle_alpha   90.00
_cell.angle_beta   90.00
_cell.angle_gamma   90.00
#
_symmetry.space_group_name_H-M   'P 1'
#
loop_
_entity.id
_entity.type
_entity.pdbx_description
1 polymer ?
#
loop_
_entity_poly.entity_id
_entity_poly.type
_entity_poly.pdbx_seq_one_letter_code
_entity_poly.pdbx_strand_id
1 'polypeptide(L)' 'AYGWDDEHRAMPQVVSITQSTELGTLYTPDEIRAICEHAHAHGMKVHLDGSRIANAAASLDVPMRTFTNAVGVDLLSL' A
#
# COMPACT_ATOMS: atom_id res chain seq x y z
N ALA A 1 -7.49 10.14 -6.12
CA ALA A 1 -8.10 9.61 -7.37
C ALA A 1 -9.13 10.63 -7.90
N TYR A 2 -9.81 10.37 -9.02
CA TYR A 2 -10.80 11.28 -9.61
C TYR A 2 -11.87 10.50 -10.38
N GLY A 3 -13.02 11.13 -10.66
CA GLY A 3 -14.10 10.52 -11.46
C GLY A 3 -15.03 9.60 -10.67
N TRP A 4 -15.21 9.83 -9.37
CA TRP A 4 -16.31 9.24 -8.62
C TRP A 4 -17.65 9.79 -9.12
N ASP A 5 -18.71 9.01 -8.91
CA ASP A 5 -20.11 9.35 -9.24
C ASP A 5 -20.41 9.56 -10.75
N ASP A 6 -19.52 9.07 -11.63
CA ASP A 6 -19.75 8.97 -13.07
C ASP A 6 -20.02 7.51 -13.46
N GLU A 7 -21.27 7.22 -13.85
CA GLU A 7 -21.73 5.87 -14.18
C GLU A 7 -21.05 5.25 -15.41
N HIS A 8 -20.42 6.08 -16.26
CA HIS A 8 -19.69 5.61 -17.43
C HIS A 8 -18.21 5.37 -17.13
N ARG A 9 -17.77 5.52 -15.87
CA ARG A 9 -16.38 5.34 -15.45
C ARG A 9 -16.24 4.21 -14.44
N ALA A 10 -15.11 3.51 -14.54
CA ALA A 10 -14.72 2.57 -13.50
C ALA A 10 -14.44 3.33 -12.20
N MET A 11 -15.20 3.02 -11.16
CA MET A 11 -15.03 3.65 -9.84
C MET A 11 -13.74 3.14 -9.19
N PRO A 12 -12.86 4.03 -8.68
CA PRO A 12 -11.68 3.61 -7.93
C PRO A 12 -12.07 2.81 -6.68
N GLN A 13 -11.56 1.60 -6.53
CA GLN A 13 -11.84 0.72 -5.39
C GLN A 13 -10.59 0.36 -4.58
N VAL A 14 -9.42 0.31 -5.22
CA VAL A 14 -8.19 -0.19 -4.60
C VAL A 14 -7.00 0.67 -5.02
N VAL A 15 -6.11 0.94 -4.07
CA VAL A 15 -4.74 1.41 -4.32
C VAL A 15 -3.79 0.23 -4.16
N SER A 16 -2.90 0.03 -5.12
CA SER A 16 -1.85 -0.99 -5.04
C SER A 16 -0.48 -0.32 -5.01
N ILE A 17 0.38 -0.71 -4.07
CA ILE A 17 1.77 -0.26 -3.97
C ILE A 17 2.70 -1.46 -3.84
N THR A 18 3.95 -1.34 -4.30
CA THR A 18 4.94 -2.43 -4.28
C THR A 18 6.02 -2.16 -3.21
N GLN A 19 6.37 -3.16 -2.41
CA GLN A 19 7.38 -3.04 -1.34
C GLN A 19 8.31 -4.26 -1.27
N SER A 20 9.61 -4.13 -1.57
CA SER A 20 10.29 -2.96 -2.16
C SER A 20 9.75 -2.64 -3.56
N THR A 21 9.88 -1.40 -4.02
CA THR A 21 9.45 -1.01 -5.38
C THR A 21 10.24 -1.79 -6.45
N GLU A 22 9.80 -1.68 -7.70
CA GLU A 22 10.41 -2.28 -8.87
C GLU A 22 11.85 -1.78 -9.11
N LEU A 23 12.18 -0.60 -8.58
CA LEU A 23 13.51 0.00 -8.64
C LEU A 23 14.33 -0.24 -7.36
N GLY A 24 13.83 -1.05 -6.43
CA GLY A 24 14.50 -1.38 -5.18
C GLY A 24 14.47 -0.28 -4.13
N THR A 25 13.62 0.75 -4.30
CA THR A 25 13.37 1.75 -3.26
C THR A 25 12.37 1.22 -2.23
N LEU A 26 12.33 1.87 -1.07
CA LEU A 26 11.48 1.48 0.05
C LEU A 26 10.56 2.63 0.42
N TYR A 27 9.29 2.31 0.64
CA TYR A 27 8.43 3.18 1.43
C TYR A 27 8.73 2.98 2.91
N THR A 28 8.80 4.06 3.67
CA THR A 28 8.82 4.03 5.13
C THR A 28 7.44 3.64 5.68
N PRO A 29 7.35 3.15 6.94
CA PRO A 29 6.06 2.89 7.58
C PRO A 29 5.11 4.10 7.58
N ASP A 30 5.66 5.31 7.74
CA ASP A 30 4.86 6.54 7.79
C ASP A 30 4.32 6.93 6.42
N GLU A 31 5.09 6.74 5.35
CA GLU A 31 4.61 6.95 3.97
C GLU A 31 3.50 5.95 3.61
N ILE A 32 3.65 4.67 3.97
CA ILE A 32 2.61 3.67 3.75
C ILE A 32 1.35 4.03 4.53
N ARG A 33 1.49 4.49 5.78
CA ARG A 33 0.35 4.96 6.58
C ARG A 33 -0.37 6.13 5.91
N ALA A 34 0.37 7.12 5.44
CA ALA A 34 -0.22 8.27 4.75
C ALA A 34 -1.00 7.85 3.49
N ILE A 35 -0.49 6.88 2.73
CA ILE A 35 -1.20 6.29 1.59
C ILE A 35 -2.48 5.58 2.04
N CYS A 36 -2.40 4.77 3.10
CA CYS A 36 -3.56 4.04 3.62
C CYS A 36 -4.64 4.98 4.15
N GLU A 37 -4.28 5.97 4.96
CA GLU A 37 -5.21 6.98 5.48
C GLU A 37 -5.92 7.72 4.35
N HIS A 38 -5.18 8.13 3.31
CA HIS A 38 -5.76 8.78 2.14
C HIS A 38 -6.72 7.85 1.38
N ALA A 39 -6.33 6.60 1.12
CA ALA A 39 -7.16 5.63 0.41
C ALA A 39 -8.45 5.32 1.20
N HIS A 40 -8.33 5.08 2.51
CA HIS A 40 -9.44 4.77 3.41
C HIS A 40 -10.40 5.95 3.56
N ALA A 41 -9.92 7.20 3.56
CA ALA A 41 -10.77 8.40 3.55
C ALA A 41 -11.68 8.47 2.31
N HIS A 42 -11.29 7.80 1.22
CA HIS A 42 -12.09 7.67 0.00
C HIS A 42 -12.83 6.31 -0.11
N GLY A 43 -12.87 5.52 0.97
CA GLY A 43 -13.53 4.20 0.98
C GLY A 43 -12.81 3.14 0.15
N MET A 44 -11.57 3.40 -0.29
CA MET A 44 -10.78 2.45 -1.07
C MET A 44 -10.03 1.47 -0.16
N LYS A 45 -9.62 0.33 -0.71
CA LYS A 45 -8.74 -0.65 -0.06
C LYS A 45 -7.28 -0.47 -0.47
N VAL A 46 -6.33 -0.94 0.35
CA VAL A 46 -4.90 -0.92 0.01
C VAL A 46 -4.34 -2.33 -0.10
N HIS A 47 -3.79 -2.62 -1.27
CA HIS A 47 -3.00 -3.81 -1.55
C HIS A 47 -1.50 -3.45 -1.54
N LEU A 48 -0.71 -4.30 -0.89
CA LEU A 48 0.73 -4.28 -0.90
C LEU A 48 1.25 -5.47 -1.72
N ASP A 49 1.85 -5.19 -2.87
CA ASP A 49 2.61 -6.19 -3.62
C ASP A 49 3.94 -6.45 -2.89
N GLY A 50 4.03 -7.64 -2.31
CA GLY A 50 5.16 -8.10 -1.50
C GLY A 50 6.13 -9.01 -2.25
N SER A 51 6.20 -8.96 -3.58
CA SER A 51 7.13 -9.80 -4.37
C SER A 51 8.60 -9.74 -3.91
N ARG A 52 8.98 -8.67 -3.20
CA ARG A 52 10.30 -8.47 -2.58
C ARG A 52 10.20 -8.08 -1.10
N ILE A 53 9.17 -8.57 -0.40
CA ILE A 53 8.89 -8.18 0.98
C ILE A 53 10.03 -8.54 1.95
N ALA A 54 10.74 -9.64 1.67
CA ALA A 54 11.90 -10.05 2.46
C ALA A 54 13.07 -9.05 2.35
N ASN A 55 13.31 -8.49 1.16
CA ASN A 55 14.32 -7.45 0.95
C ASN A 55 13.95 -6.17 1.70
N ALA A 56 12.67 -5.78 1.66
CA ALA A 56 12.18 -4.63 2.40
C ALA A 56 12.30 -4.84 3.92
N ALA A 57 11.93 -6.02 4.42
CA ALA A 57 12.05 -6.35 5.85
C ALA A 57 13.50 -6.29 6.33
N ALA A 58 14.43 -6.89 5.56
CA ALA A 58 15.85 -6.87 5.89
C ALA A 58 16.45 -5.46 5.84
N SER A 59 15.97 -4.60 4.94
CA SER A 59 16.52 -3.25 4.76
C SER A 59 15.95 -2.23 5.75
N LEU A 60 14.66 -2.34 6.10
CA LEU A 60 14.02 -1.45 7.06
C LEU A 60 14.38 -1.79 8.52
N ASP A 61 14.83 -3.01 8.79
CA ASP A 61 15.24 -3.51 10.11
C ASP A 61 14.19 -3.26 11.22
N VAL A 62 12.92 -3.48 10.87
CA VAL A 62 11.79 -3.41 11.79
C VAL A 62 10.91 -4.66 11.63
N PRO A 63 10.09 -5.01 12.64
CA PRO A 63 9.14 -6.11 12.49
C PRO A 63 8.27 -5.92 11.25
N MET A 64 8.08 -6.97 10.44
CA MET A 64 7.31 -6.91 9.18
C MET A 64 5.91 -6.32 9.36
N ARG A 65 5.27 -6.55 10.51
CA ARG A 65 3.96 -5.98 10.83
C ARG A 65 3.94 -4.44 10.77
N THR A 66 5.08 -3.81 11.09
CA THR A 66 5.22 -2.35 11.25
C THR A 66 5.00 -1.60 9.95
N PHE A 67 5.29 -2.20 8.79
CA PHE A 67 5.08 -1.58 7.48
C PHE A 67 4.03 -2.33 6.63
N THR A 68 3.26 -3.23 7.24
CA THR A 68 2.18 -3.98 6.58
C THR A 68 0.84 -3.70 7.27
N ASN A 69 0.30 -4.62 8.06
CA ASN A 69 -1.04 -4.47 8.65
C ASN A 69 -1.14 -3.32 9.67
N ALA A 70 -0.07 -2.99 10.40
CA ALA A 70 -0.10 -1.97 11.45
C ALA A 70 -0.21 -0.53 10.88
N VAL A 71 0.06 -0.35 9.60
CA VAL A 71 -0.05 0.93 8.89
C VAL A 71 -1.30 1.01 8.00
N GLY A 72 -2.15 -0.01 8.02
CA GLY A 72 -3.45 0.00 7.33
C GLY A 72 -3.49 -0.76 5.99
N VAL A 73 -2.47 -1.54 5.64
CA VAL A 73 -2.54 -2.44 4.47
C VAL A 73 -3.62 -3.48 4.69
N ASP A 74 -4.57 -3.58 3.75
CA ASP A 74 -5.68 -4.54 3.81
C ASP A 74 -5.29 -5.92 3.28
N LEU A 75 -4.43 -5.97 2.25
CA LEU A 75 -4.06 -7.19 1.52
C LEU A 75 -2.56 -7.18 1.20
N LEU A 76 -1.91 -8.33 1.38
CA LEU A 76 -0.50 -8.56 1.01
C LEU A 76 -0.43 -9.75 0.07
N SER A 77 0.22 -9.60 -1.09
CA SER A 77 0.64 -10.71 -1.95
C SER A 77 2.10 -11.09 -1.67
N LEU A 78 2.44 -12.37 -1.87
CA LEU A 78 3.78 -12.93 -1.68
C LEU A 78 4.31 -13.54 -2.99
#